data_AF-A0A9P8CL20-F1
#
_entry.id   AF-A0A9P8CL20-F1
#
_cell.length_a   1.000
_cell.length_b   1.000
_cell.length_c   1.000
_cell.angle_alpha   90.00
_cell.angle_beta   90.00
_cell.angle_gamma   90.00
#
_symmetry.space_group_name_H-M   'P 1'
#
loop_
_entity.id
_entity.type
_entity.pdbx_description
1 polymer ?
#
loop_
_entity_poly.entity_id
_entity_poly.type
_entity_poly.pdbx_seq_one_letter_code
_entity_poly.pdbx_strand_id
1 'polypeptide(L)'
;HQTVDPATAERAAKSLSTSSASPLELKCSQCGITYRKQSAFDKHVENHTRPFICVFHYAGCNRTFSKKNEWKRHVLRQHICLEYYHCELPQYAAATQSATTCQVKSHPACGKTFRRKDLHREHVRRMHLLESHQEPQPIAKMQKQALRKRFQLPRKLACPVELCNFIFDGDKALDEWMEHAARHLRAAHDELEPKVEFGGSKDSCLAKWAESVKV
;
A
#
# COMPACT_ATOMS: atom_id res chain seq x y z
N HIS A 1 76.84 -21.81 11.84
CA HIS A 1 77.56 -22.38 10.69
C HIS A 1 77.94 -23.80 11.09
N GLN A 2 77.45 -24.89 10.51
CA GLN A 2 77.10 -25.21 9.12
C GLN A 2 76.25 -26.52 9.18
N THR A 3 75.05 -26.55 8.58
CA THR A 3 74.69 -27.13 7.26
C THR A 3 74.16 -28.57 7.38
N VAL A 4 72.86 -28.76 7.08
CA VAL A 4 72.24 -29.57 5.98
C VAL A 4 72.26 -31.08 6.24
N ASP A 5 71.16 -31.84 6.17
CA ASP A 5 70.29 -32.09 5.00
C ASP A 5 68.87 -32.58 5.36
N PRO A 6 67.93 -32.63 4.37
CA PRO A 6 66.51 -32.96 4.52
C PRO A 6 66.12 -34.36 3.97
N ALA A 7 65.07 -34.99 4.51
CA ALA A 7 64.29 -36.03 3.79
C ALA A 7 62.92 -36.32 4.47
N THR A 8 61.89 -35.75 3.85
CA THR A 8 60.54 -36.28 3.56
C THR A 8 59.98 -37.44 4.39
N ALA A 9 58.97 -37.14 5.21
CA ALA A 9 58.08 -38.13 5.83
C ALA A 9 56.73 -38.21 5.07
N GLU A 10 56.33 -39.43 4.75
CA GLU A 10 54.99 -39.81 4.28
C GLU A 10 53.89 -39.34 5.24
N ARG A 11 52.75 -38.89 4.68
CA ARG A 11 51.48 -39.02 5.40
C ARG A 11 50.27 -39.17 4.47
N ALA A 12 49.84 -40.43 4.39
CA ALA A 12 48.51 -40.96 4.13
C ALA A 12 47.37 -39.94 3.86
N ALA A 13 46.81 -40.05 2.65
CA ALA A 13 45.51 -39.51 2.30
C ALA A 13 44.41 -40.16 3.16
N LYS A 14 43.71 -39.34 3.96
CA LYS A 14 42.45 -39.73 4.61
C LYS A 14 41.28 -39.31 3.72
N SER A 15 40.50 -40.34 3.39
CA SER A 15 39.21 -40.38 2.70
C SER A 15 38.29 -39.16 2.91
N LEU A 16 37.85 -38.58 1.78
CA LEU A 16 36.70 -37.69 1.70
C LEU A 16 35.41 -38.50 1.90
N SER A 17 34.64 -38.17 2.94
CA SER A 17 33.22 -38.46 3.01
C SER A 17 32.45 -37.30 2.40
N THR A 18 32.12 -37.40 1.11
CA THR A 18 31.12 -36.54 0.47
C THR A 18 29.74 -36.97 0.93
N SER A 19 29.21 -36.32 1.98
CA SER A 19 27.79 -36.38 2.29
C SER A 19 27.04 -35.45 1.33
N SER A 20 26.29 -36.06 0.42
CA SER A 20 25.28 -35.41 -0.40
C SER A 20 24.19 -34.86 0.51
N ALA A 21 24.31 -33.58 0.89
CA ALA A 21 23.23 -32.86 1.54
C ALA A 21 22.09 -32.66 0.53
N SER A 22 21.02 -33.45 0.67
CA SER A 22 19.74 -33.17 0.02
C SER A 22 19.35 -31.71 0.29
N PRO A 23 18.81 -30.96 -0.68
CA PRO A 23 18.35 -29.61 -0.44
C PRO A 23 17.35 -29.63 0.73
N LEU A 24 17.62 -28.87 1.78
CA LEU A 24 16.72 -28.77 2.94
C LEU A 24 15.39 -28.20 2.44
N GLU A 25 14.40 -29.07 2.21
CA GLU A 25 13.08 -28.67 1.77
C GLU A 25 12.31 -28.10 2.97
N LEU A 26 12.05 -26.79 2.94
CA LEU A 26 11.39 -26.07 4.02
C LEU A 26 9.89 -26.01 3.73
N LYS A 27 9.12 -26.77 4.49
CA LYS A 27 7.66 -26.84 4.36
C LYS A 27 6.98 -25.91 5.35
N CYS A 28 6.05 -25.07 4.88
CA CYS A 28 5.24 -24.24 5.76
C CYS A 28 4.24 -25.10 6.53
N SER A 29 4.19 -24.97 7.85
CA SER A 29 3.21 -25.66 8.70
C SER A 29 1.78 -25.17 8.52
N GLN A 30 1.59 -23.90 8.13
CA GLN A 30 0.26 -23.28 8.02
C GLN A 30 -0.43 -23.57 6.68
N CYS A 31 0.31 -23.67 5.57
CA CYS A 31 -0.29 -23.86 4.24
C CYS A 31 0.36 -24.98 3.42
N GLY A 32 1.34 -25.70 3.98
CA GLY A 32 1.93 -26.89 3.37
C GLY A 32 2.86 -26.64 2.18
N ILE A 33 3.08 -25.39 1.75
CA ILE A 33 3.92 -25.06 0.59
C ILE A 33 5.39 -25.32 0.94
N THR A 34 6.11 -25.99 0.02
CA THR A 34 7.53 -26.34 0.17
C THR A 34 8.42 -25.37 -0.59
N TYR A 35 9.52 -24.95 0.05
CA TYR A 35 10.51 -24.04 -0.51
C TYR A 35 11.90 -24.65 -0.46
N ARG A 36 12.69 -24.43 -1.52
CA ARG A 36 14.09 -24.89 -1.62
C ARG A 36 15.12 -23.89 -1.07
N LYS A 37 14.70 -22.66 -0.74
CA LYS A 37 15.56 -21.58 -0.24
C LYS A 37 15.00 -21.03 1.06
N GLN A 38 15.84 -20.91 2.09
CA GLN A 38 15.47 -20.31 3.38
C GLN A 38 14.90 -18.90 3.22
N SER A 39 15.54 -18.05 2.41
CA SER A 39 15.07 -16.68 2.18
C SER A 39 13.70 -16.58 1.49
N ALA A 40 13.29 -17.61 0.72
CA ALA A 40 11.95 -17.67 0.12
C ALA A 40 10.92 -18.17 1.14
N PHE A 41 11.31 -19.14 1.97
CA PHE A 41 10.50 -19.62 3.09
C PHE A 41 10.25 -18.52 4.13
N ASP A 42 11.28 -17.78 4.55
CA ASP A 42 11.16 -16.70 5.55
C ASP A 42 10.19 -15.60 5.06
N LYS A 43 10.35 -15.15 3.81
CA LYS A 43 9.43 -14.19 3.18
C LYS A 43 7.99 -14.71 3.08
N HIS A 44 7.84 -16.02 2.87
CA HIS A 44 6.53 -16.65 2.84
C HIS A 44 5.89 -16.68 4.23
N VAL A 45 6.63 -17.09 5.25
CA VAL A 45 6.17 -17.08 6.65
C VAL A 45 5.87 -15.66 7.11
N GLU A 46 6.64 -14.67 6.67
CA GLU A 46 6.35 -13.24 6.93
C GLU A 46 4.99 -12.81 6.32
N ASN A 47 4.53 -13.44 5.24
CA ASN A 47 3.20 -13.14 4.72
C ASN A 47 2.09 -13.75 5.56
N HIS A 48 2.36 -14.87 6.24
CA HIS A 48 1.43 -15.41 7.23
C HIS A 48 1.28 -14.49 8.42
N THR A 49 2.34 -13.83 8.89
CA THR A 49 2.30 -12.90 10.04
C THR A 49 1.61 -11.55 9.76
N ARG A 50 0.90 -11.41 8.65
CA ARG A 50 0.25 -10.16 8.22
C ARG A 50 -1.28 -10.27 8.36
N PRO A 51 -1.83 -10.08 9.57
CA PRO A 51 -3.26 -10.30 9.84
C PRO A 51 -4.17 -9.34 9.07
N PHE A 52 -3.66 -8.19 8.63
CA PHE A 52 -4.50 -7.15 8.04
C PHE A 52 -4.52 -7.24 6.52
N ILE A 53 -5.50 -7.95 5.98
CA ILE A 53 -5.82 -7.92 4.55
C ILE A 53 -6.62 -6.65 4.20
N CYS A 54 -6.41 -6.09 3.01
CA CYS A 54 -7.15 -4.92 2.56
C CYS A 54 -8.65 -5.25 2.41
N VAL A 55 -9.53 -4.42 2.95
CA VAL A 55 -11.01 -4.62 2.86
C VAL A 55 -11.54 -4.49 1.43
N PHE A 56 -10.74 -3.94 0.50
CA PHE A 56 -11.04 -3.89 -0.93
C PHE A 56 -10.37 -5.04 -1.71
N HIS A 57 -10.04 -6.17 -1.06
CA HIS A 57 -9.47 -7.33 -1.75
C HIS A 57 -10.40 -7.89 -2.82
N TYR A 58 -11.72 -7.83 -2.60
CA TYR A 58 -12.74 -8.22 -3.57
C TYR A 58 -12.67 -7.40 -4.87
N ALA A 59 -12.21 -6.14 -4.78
CA ALA A 59 -11.99 -5.24 -5.92
C ALA A 59 -10.57 -5.36 -6.50
N GLY A 60 -9.85 -6.45 -6.20
CA GLY A 60 -8.51 -6.73 -6.72
C GLY A 60 -7.34 -6.17 -5.90
N CYS A 61 -7.58 -5.61 -4.71
CA CYS A 61 -6.50 -5.12 -3.86
C CYS A 61 -5.88 -6.20 -2.97
N ASN A 62 -4.82 -6.85 -3.44
CA ASN A 62 -4.14 -7.94 -2.71
C ASN A 62 -3.11 -7.46 -1.67
N ARG A 63 -3.24 -6.24 -1.14
CA ARG A 63 -2.29 -5.69 -0.16
C ARG A 63 -2.60 -6.23 1.24
N THR A 64 -1.59 -6.77 1.91
CA THR A 64 -1.65 -7.22 3.31
C THR A 64 -0.72 -6.37 4.17
N PHE A 65 -0.89 -6.34 5.49
CA PHE A 65 -0.09 -5.53 6.41
C PHE A 65 0.12 -6.26 7.74
N SER A 66 1.29 -6.07 8.34
CA SER A 66 1.58 -6.55 9.71
C SER A 66 1.04 -5.61 10.77
N LYS A 67 0.84 -4.33 10.44
CA LYS A 67 0.41 -3.28 11.38
C LYS A 67 -0.93 -2.65 10.97
N LYS A 68 -1.83 -2.53 11.95
CA LYS A 68 -3.15 -1.87 11.81
C LYS A 68 -3.03 -0.46 11.21
N ASN A 69 -2.08 0.34 11.70
CA ASN A 69 -1.93 1.73 11.25
C ASN A 69 -1.51 1.83 9.78
N GLU A 70 -0.77 0.84 9.27
CA GLU A 70 -0.38 0.79 7.86
C GLU A 70 -1.55 0.37 6.97
N TRP A 71 -2.31 -0.62 7.41
CA TRP A 71 -3.55 -1.04 6.77
C TRP A 71 -4.58 0.09 6.69
N LYS A 72 -4.88 0.76 7.82
CA LYS A 72 -5.79 1.91 7.86
C LYS A 72 -5.38 2.98 6.87
N ARG A 73 -4.09 3.37 6.90
CA ARG A 73 -3.52 4.39 6.01
C ARG A 73 -3.63 3.98 4.55
N HIS A 74 -3.39 2.71 4.23
CA HIS A 74 -3.52 2.20 2.87
C HIS A 74 -4.97 2.33 2.37
N VAL A 75 -5.95 1.85 3.13
CA VAL A 75 -7.37 1.91 2.75
C VAL A 75 -7.83 3.36 2.55
N LEU A 76 -7.53 4.25 3.51
CA LEU A 76 -7.92 5.66 3.45
C LEU A 76 -7.30 6.40 2.25
N ARG A 77 -6.04 6.10 1.90
CA ARG A 77 -5.32 6.83 0.83
C ARG A 77 -5.55 6.25 -0.56
N GLN A 78 -5.64 4.94 -0.69
CA GLN A 78 -5.70 4.29 -2.01
C GLN A 78 -7.13 4.11 -2.50
N HIS A 79 -8.05 3.76 -1.59
CA HIS A 79 -9.41 3.37 -1.96
C HIS A 79 -10.41 4.47 -1.65
N ILE A 80 -10.35 5.05 -0.45
CA ILE A 80 -11.31 6.08 -0.03
C ILE A 80 -10.95 7.45 -0.63
N CYS A 81 -9.68 7.86 -0.54
CA CYS A 81 -9.14 9.08 -1.15
C CYS A 81 -10.08 10.31 -1.01
N LEU A 82 -10.41 10.68 0.23
CA LEU A 82 -11.40 11.72 0.55
C LEU A 82 -11.08 13.08 -0.05
N GLU A 83 -9.81 13.37 -0.19
CA GLU A 83 -9.32 14.65 -0.66
C GLU A 83 -8.37 14.45 -1.83
N TYR A 84 -8.50 15.32 -2.82
CA TYR A 84 -7.59 15.43 -3.95
C TYR A 84 -7.31 16.90 -4.23
N TYR A 85 -6.28 17.16 -5.03
CA TYR A 85 -5.87 18.48 -5.44
C TYR A 85 -6.10 18.62 -6.94
N HIS A 86 -6.96 19.55 -7.34
CA HIS A 86 -7.20 19.89 -8.74
C HIS A 86 -6.52 21.21 -9.07
N CYS A 87 -5.62 21.19 -10.05
CA CYS A 87 -4.89 22.38 -10.47
C CYS A 87 -5.73 23.19 -11.46
N GLU A 88 -6.22 24.34 -11.01
CA GLU A 88 -7.00 25.28 -11.84
C GLU A 88 -6.15 26.47 -12.32
N LEU A 89 -4.83 26.42 -12.12
CA LEU A 89 -3.95 27.51 -12.53
C LEU A 89 -3.94 27.65 -14.05
N PRO A 90 -3.81 28.88 -14.58
CA PRO A 90 -3.70 29.11 -16.00
C PRO A 90 -2.58 28.27 -16.62
N GLN A 91 -2.79 27.74 -17.82
CA GLN A 91 -1.70 27.14 -18.57
C GLN A 91 -0.83 28.25 -19.14
N TYR A 92 0.34 28.48 -18.55
CA TYR A 92 1.36 29.31 -19.17
C TYR A 92 2.09 28.47 -20.21
N ALA A 93 2.00 28.84 -21.49
CA ALA A 93 2.72 28.19 -22.57
C ALA A 93 4.22 28.55 -22.46
N ALA A 94 4.95 27.88 -21.57
CA ALA A 94 6.40 27.97 -21.56
C ALA A 94 6.93 27.20 -22.77
N ALA A 95 7.41 27.95 -23.77
CA ALA A 95 8.11 27.44 -24.93
C ALA A 95 9.44 26.82 -24.48
N THR A 96 9.53 25.50 -24.33
CA THR A 96 10.80 24.76 -24.50
C THR A 96 10.58 23.24 -24.54
N GLN A 97 11.47 22.60 -25.30
CA GLN A 97 11.36 21.27 -25.88
C GLN A 97 11.53 20.14 -24.85
N SER A 98 10.42 19.72 -24.24
CA SER A 98 10.24 18.32 -23.84
C SER A 98 8.75 18.00 -23.75
N ALA A 99 8.11 18.08 -24.93
CA ALA A 99 6.77 17.61 -25.15
C ALA A 99 6.75 16.09 -24.98
N THR A 100 6.40 15.60 -23.80
CA THR A 100 5.65 14.36 -23.70
C THR A 100 4.56 14.52 -22.66
N THR A 101 3.40 14.92 -23.17
CA THR A 101 2.07 14.91 -22.55
C THR A 101 1.64 16.16 -21.76
N CYS A 102 1.52 17.29 -22.45
CA CYS A 102 0.38 18.22 -22.34
C CYS A 102 0.18 18.92 -23.69
N GLN A 103 0.00 18.12 -24.75
CA GLN A 103 -0.45 18.60 -26.05
C GLN A 103 -1.98 18.48 -26.08
N VAL A 104 -2.68 19.43 -25.47
CA VAL A 104 -4.10 19.66 -25.78
C VAL A 104 -4.29 21.15 -25.96
N LYS A 105 -4.76 21.51 -27.15
CA LYS A 105 -5.10 22.85 -27.60
C LYS A 105 -5.98 23.56 -26.55
N SER A 106 -5.58 24.77 -26.16
CA SER A 106 -6.43 25.83 -25.58
C SER A 106 -7.46 25.41 -24.51
N HIS A 107 -7.01 24.90 -23.36
CA HIS A 107 -7.83 24.94 -22.13
C HIS A 107 -7.32 26.07 -21.20
N PRO A 108 -8.21 26.94 -20.68
CA PRO A 108 -7.80 28.08 -19.86
C PRO A 108 -7.18 27.71 -18.49
N ALA A 109 -7.28 26.45 -18.06
CA ALA A 109 -6.73 25.96 -16.79
C ALA A 109 -5.97 24.64 -16.96
N CYS A 110 -5.00 24.37 -16.07
CA CYS A 110 -4.10 23.21 -16.12
C CYS A 110 -4.84 21.86 -16.03
N GLY A 111 -5.91 21.78 -15.24
CA GLY A 111 -6.79 20.61 -15.15
C GLY A 111 -6.18 19.35 -14.52
N LYS A 112 -4.92 19.38 -14.07
CA LYS A 112 -4.24 18.20 -13.51
C LYS A 112 -4.74 17.90 -12.09
N THR A 113 -5.07 16.63 -11.85
CA THR A 113 -5.57 16.13 -10.55
C THR A 113 -4.53 15.28 -9.83
N PHE A 114 -4.33 15.51 -8.54
CA PHE A 114 -3.35 14.83 -7.69
C PHE A 114 -4.02 14.28 -6.43
N ARG A 115 -3.78 13.02 -6.09
CA ARG A 115 -4.28 12.43 -4.83
C ARG A 115 -3.50 12.86 -3.58
N ARG A 116 -2.40 13.61 -3.73
CA ARG A 116 -1.52 14.01 -2.63
C ARG A 116 -1.03 15.45 -2.77
N LYS A 117 -0.90 16.13 -1.61
CA LYS A 117 -0.47 17.52 -1.48
C LYS A 117 0.94 17.78 -2.04
N ASP A 118 1.86 16.85 -1.80
CA ASP A 118 3.26 16.97 -2.22
C ASP A 118 3.42 16.85 -3.73
N LEU A 119 2.65 15.98 -4.37
CA LEU A 119 2.61 15.86 -5.83
C LEU A 119 2.07 17.14 -6.48
N HIS A 120 0.97 17.69 -5.94
CA HIS A 120 0.46 18.98 -6.37
C HIS A 120 1.46 20.12 -6.15
N ARG A 121 2.13 20.15 -4.98
CA ARG A 121 3.17 21.16 -4.68
C ARG A 121 4.28 21.15 -5.72
N GLU A 122 4.79 19.97 -6.03
CA GLU A 122 5.90 19.81 -6.97
C GLU A 122 5.46 20.17 -8.39
N HIS A 123 4.26 19.78 -8.78
CA HIS A 123 3.65 20.20 -10.03
C HIS A 123 3.57 21.72 -10.15
N VAL A 124 3.05 22.42 -9.12
CA VAL A 124 2.94 23.88 -9.13
C VAL A 124 4.31 24.54 -9.25
N ARG A 125 5.31 24.03 -8.53
CA ARG A 125 6.69 24.53 -8.65
C ARG A 125 7.26 24.38 -10.05
N ARG A 126 7.14 23.19 -10.64
CA ARG A 126 7.79 22.87 -11.92
C ARG A 126 7.05 23.38 -13.14
N MET A 127 5.76 23.67 -13.03
CA MET A 127 4.93 23.99 -14.21
C MET A 127 4.39 25.41 -14.19
N HIS A 128 4.29 26.05 -13.03
CA HIS A 128 3.64 27.36 -12.87
C HIS A 128 4.55 28.43 -12.22
N LEU A 129 5.64 28.04 -11.57
CA LEU A 129 6.57 28.96 -10.89
C LEU A 129 7.92 29.08 -11.64
N LEU A 130 8.01 28.60 -12.89
CA LEU A 130 9.27 28.63 -13.64
C LEU A 130 9.69 30.04 -14.09
N GLU A 131 8.76 30.95 -14.41
CA GLU A 131 9.08 32.30 -14.92
C GLU A 131 8.00 33.36 -14.63
N SER A 132 7.85 33.81 -13.38
CA SER A 132 6.89 34.90 -13.07
C SER A 132 7.53 36.04 -12.28
N HIS A 133 7.48 37.24 -12.88
CA HIS A 133 7.76 38.55 -12.28
C HIS A 133 6.66 39.04 -11.31
N GLN A 134 5.67 38.21 -10.98
CA GLN A 134 4.72 38.50 -9.90
C GLN A 134 5.22 37.96 -8.57
N GLU A 135 4.97 38.72 -7.49
CA GLU A 135 5.24 38.28 -6.11
C GLU A 135 4.80 36.82 -5.92
N PRO A 136 5.67 35.97 -5.34
CA PRO A 136 5.34 34.57 -5.13
C PRO A 136 4.13 34.47 -4.19
N GLN A 137 2.94 34.24 -4.74
CA GLN A 137 1.81 33.85 -3.89
C GLN A 137 2.21 32.57 -3.15
N PRO A 138 2.02 32.48 -1.82
CA PRO A 138 2.47 31.33 -1.08
C PRO A 138 1.83 30.06 -1.64
N ILE A 139 2.64 29.07 -2.02
CA ILE A 139 2.18 27.77 -2.54
C ILE A 139 1.13 27.14 -1.60
N ALA A 140 1.19 27.43 -0.31
CA ALA A 140 0.20 27.05 0.68
C ALA A 140 -1.23 27.55 0.36
N LYS A 141 -1.39 28.77 -0.17
CA LYS A 141 -2.69 29.32 -0.58
C LYS A 141 -3.22 28.60 -1.82
N MET A 142 -2.36 28.38 -2.81
CA MET A 142 -2.71 27.64 -4.03
C MET A 142 -3.10 26.19 -3.71
N GLN A 143 -2.44 25.57 -2.73
CA GLN A 143 -2.82 24.23 -2.24
C GLN A 143 -4.20 24.21 -1.58
N LYS A 144 -4.54 25.21 -0.77
CA LYS A 144 -5.87 25.32 -0.16
C LYS A 144 -6.95 25.49 -1.24
N GLN A 145 -6.68 26.31 -2.24
CA GLN A 145 -7.59 26.54 -3.36
C GLN A 145 -7.74 25.32 -4.27
N ALA A 146 -6.69 24.52 -4.45
CA ALA A 146 -6.74 23.29 -5.24
C ALA A 146 -7.39 22.11 -4.51
N LEU A 147 -7.53 22.15 -3.18
CA LEU A 147 -8.10 21.06 -2.40
C LEU A 147 -9.58 20.87 -2.75
N ARG A 148 -9.95 19.66 -3.14
CA ARG A 148 -11.32 19.25 -3.41
C ARG A 148 -11.65 18.05 -2.53
N LYS A 149 -12.81 18.07 -1.91
CA LYS A 149 -13.37 16.92 -1.19
C LYS A 149 -14.14 16.09 -2.20
N ARG A 150 -13.81 14.81 -2.29
CA ARG A 150 -14.41 13.89 -3.25
C ARG A 150 -15.82 13.55 -2.83
N PHE A 151 -16.00 13.07 -1.59
CA PHE A 151 -17.29 12.65 -1.05
C PHE A 151 -17.33 12.79 0.48
N GLN A 152 -18.54 12.82 1.02
CA GLN A 152 -18.75 12.74 2.47
C GLN A 152 -18.60 11.30 2.94
N LEU A 153 -17.98 11.13 4.11
CA LEU A 153 -17.82 9.82 4.73
C LEU A 153 -19.17 9.21 5.12
N PRO A 154 -19.29 7.88 5.11
CA PRO A 154 -20.51 7.22 5.57
C PRO A 154 -20.66 7.50 7.06
N ARG A 155 -21.81 8.07 7.44
CA ARG A 155 -22.14 8.35 8.84
C ARG A 155 -22.68 7.14 9.57
N LYS A 156 -23.08 6.10 8.84
CA LYS A 156 -23.58 4.85 9.42
C LYS A 156 -22.92 3.66 8.72
N LEU A 157 -22.30 2.79 9.50
CA LEU A 157 -21.65 1.57 9.00
C LEU A 157 -22.00 0.37 9.89
N ALA A 158 -22.39 -0.75 9.29
CA ALA A 158 -22.54 -2.01 9.99
C ALA A 158 -21.30 -2.90 9.79
N CYS A 159 -21.02 -3.78 10.75
CA CYS A 159 -20.02 -4.83 10.57
C CYS A 159 -20.53 -5.85 9.53
N PRO A 160 -19.71 -6.26 8.55
CA PRO A 160 -20.09 -7.28 7.58
C PRO A 160 -19.89 -8.73 8.06
N VAL A 161 -19.28 -8.93 9.25
CA VAL A 161 -19.01 -10.27 9.80
C VAL A 161 -20.31 -10.90 10.29
N GLU A 162 -20.58 -12.13 9.83
CA GLU A 162 -21.72 -12.93 10.28
C GLU A 162 -21.69 -13.07 11.81
N LEU A 163 -22.84 -12.92 12.47
CA LEU A 163 -23.00 -12.90 13.94
C LEU A 163 -22.44 -11.65 14.65
N CYS A 164 -21.87 -10.68 13.94
CA CYS A 164 -21.43 -9.42 14.51
C CYS A 164 -22.46 -8.29 14.25
N ASN A 165 -23.22 -7.92 15.27
CA ASN A 165 -24.32 -6.94 15.14
C ASN A 165 -23.91 -5.49 15.47
N PHE A 166 -22.61 -5.17 15.39
CA PHE A 166 -22.15 -3.80 15.68
C PHE A 166 -22.52 -2.84 14.54
N ILE A 167 -23.10 -1.71 14.92
CA ILE A 167 -23.44 -0.59 14.04
C ILE A 167 -22.76 0.65 14.61
N PHE A 168 -22.04 1.35 13.73
CA PHE A 168 -21.33 2.60 14.02
C PHE A 168 -22.14 3.74 13.43
N ASP A 169 -22.34 4.80 14.21
CA ASP A 169 -23.10 5.98 13.82
C ASP A 169 -22.35 7.27 14.21
N GLY A 170 -22.45 8.28 13.37
CA GLY A 170 -21.84 9.60 13.55
C GLY A 170 -20.61 9.85 12.69
N ASP A 171 -19.94 10.97 12.97
CA ASP A 171 -18.88 11.51 12.10
C ASP A 171 -17.57 10.71 12.16
N LYS A 172 -17.44 9.83 13.17
CA LYS A 172 -16.31 8.91 13.36
C LYS A 172 -16.64 7.47 12.97
N ALA A 173 -17.84 7.21 12.42
CA ALA A 173 -18.33 5.86 12.14
C ALA A 173 -17.34 5.04 11.31
N LEU A 174 -16.68 5.64 10.29
CA LEU A 174 -15.65 4.94 9.52
C LEU A 174 -14.42 4.57 10.35
N ASP A 175 -13.88 5.47 11.16
CA ASP A 175 -12.66 5.18 11.92
C ASP A 175 -12.89 4.12 13.00
N GLU A 176 -14.05 4.19 13.67
CA GLU A 176 -14.52 3.21 14.65
C GLU A 176 -14.80 1.86 14.00
N TRP A 177 -15.47 1.86 12.84
CA TRP A 177 -15.67 0.65 12.04
C TRP A 177 -14.33 0.03 11.63
N MET A 178 -13.34 0.82 11.20
CA MET A 178 -12.01 0.30 10.84
C MET A 178 -11.26 -0.23 12.07
N GLU A 179 -11.38 0.39 13.25
CA GLU A 179 -10.85 -0.16 14.49
C GLU A 179 -11.49 -1.52 14.83
N HIS A 180 -12.80 -1.62 14.65
CA HIS A 180 -13.54 -2.84 14.89
C HIS A 180 -13.18 -3.96 13.89
N ALA A 181 -13.17 -3.66 12.59
CA ALA A 181 -12.77 -4.60 11.55
C ALA A 181 -11.34 -5.13 11.75
N ALA A 182 -10.43 -4.29 12.28
CA ALA A 182 -9.08 -4.72 12.62
C ALA A 182 -9.04 -5.81 13.71
N ARG A 183 -10.04 -5.88 14.61
CA ARG A 183 -10.15 -6.96 15.60
C ARG A 183 -10.55 -8.28 14.94
N HIS A 184 -11.55 -8.25 14.07
CA HIS A 184 -11.96 -9.43 13.30
C HIS A 184 -10.84 -9.95 12.39
N LEU A 185 -10.09 -9.06 11.74
CA LEU A 185 -8.93 -9.44 10.92
C LEU A 185 -7.85 -10.16 11.74
N ARG A 186 -7.61 -9.74 12.98
CA ARG A 186 -6.68 -10.44 13.88
C ARG A 186 -7.25 -11.76 14.37
N ALA A 187 -8.49 -11.78 14.83
CA ALA A 187 -9.13 -13.00 15.31
C ALA A 187 -9.19 -14.08 14.23
N ALA A 188 -9.46 -13.69 12.98
CA ALA A 188 -9.42 -14.58 11.82
C ALA A 188 -8.02 -15.10 11.49
N HIS A 189 -6.98 -14.27 11.69
CA HIS A 189 -5.60 -14.72 11.55
C HIS A 189 -5.21 -15.71 12.65
N ASP A 190 -5.70 -15.51 13.87
CA ASP A 190 -5.44 -16.37 15.02
C ASP A 190 -6.36 -17.61 15.07
N GLU A 191 -7.11 -17.87 13.99
CA GLU A 191 -8.07 -18.98 13.85
C GLU A 191 -9.18 -19.01 14.91
N LEU A 192 -9.41 -17.89 15.61
CA LEU A 192 -10.46 -17.71 16.60
C LEU A 192 -11.81 -17.37 15.96
N GLU A 193 -11.78 -16.84 14.74
CA GLU A 193 -12.96 -16.53 13.92
C GLU A 193 -12.75 -17.07 12.49
N PRO A 194 -13.85 -17.34 11.76
CA PRO A 194 -13.76 -17.62 10.33
C PRO A 194 -13.09 -16.46 9.58
N LYS A 195 -12.50 -16.76 8.43
CA LYS A 195 -11.91 -15.74 7.56
C LYS A 195 -12.95 -14.67 7.23
N VAL A 196 -12.63 -13.42 7.53
CA VAL A 196 -13.51 -12.30 7.22
C VAL A 196 -13.56 -12.10 5.72
N GLU A 197 -14.76 -12.21 5.16
CA GLU A 197 -15.04 -11.86 3.78
C GLU A 197 -15.55 -10.43 3.71
N PHE A 198 -14.79 -9.55 3.05
CA PHE A 198 -15.25 -8.21 2.71
C PHE A 198 -15.66 -8.19 1.23
N GLY A 199 -16.76 -7.51 0.91
CA GLY A 199 -17.38 -7.43 -0.41
C GLY A 199 -18.44 -8.50 -0.68
N GLY A 200 -19.25 -8.28 -1.72
CA GLY A 200 -20.31 -9.20 -2.17
C GLY A 200 -21.72 -8.77 -1.78
N SER A 201 -22.72 -9.58 -2.13
CA SER A 201 -24.15 -9.29 -1.90
C SER A 201 -24.52 -9.13 -0.42
N LYS A 202 -23.71 -9.73 0.47
CA LYS A 202 -23.86 -9.68 1.93
C LYS A 202 -23.14 -8.49 2.60
N ASP A 203 -22.09 -7.93 1.98
CA ASP A 203 -21.35 -6.79 2.54
C ASP A 203 -22.09 -5.48 2.22
N SER A 204 -23.08 -5.19 3.06
CA SER A 204 -24.10 -4.18 2.75
C SER A 204 -23.68 -2.74 3.00
N CYS A 205 -22.50 -2.46 3.57
CA CYS A 205 -22.23 -1.12 4.09
C CYS A 205 -21.08 -0.38 3.40
N LEU A 206 -19.82 -0.79 3.59
CA LEU A 206 -18.70 -0.02 3.02
C LEU A 206 -18.61 -0.20 1.50
N ALA A 207 -18.81 -1.41 0.98
CA ALA A 207 -18.82 -1.69 -0.45
C ALA A 207 -19.98 -0.95 -1.16
N LYS A 208 -21.21 -1.08 -0.64
CA LYS A 208 -22.38 -0.35 -1.18
C LYS A 208 -22.21 1.17 -1.11
N TRP A 209 -21.63 1.70 -0.03
CA TRP A 209 -21.31 3.12 0.05
C TRP A 209 -20.29 3.51 -1.03
N ALA A 210 -19.19 2.76 -1.17
CA ALA A 210 -18.15 3.04 -2.16
C ALA A 210 -18.66 2.96 -3.61
N GLU A 211 -19.68 2.14 -3.89
CA GLU A 211 -20.36 2.06 -5.19
C GLU A 211 -21.38 3.18 -5.42
N SER A 212 -22.07 3.63 -4.36
CA SER A 212 -23.06 4.74 -4.43
C SER A 212 -22.41 6.08 -4.77
N VAL A 213 -21.11 6.17 -4.54
CA VAL A 213 -20.23 7.29 -4.78
C VAL A 213 -19.90 7.36 -6.28
N LYS A 214 -20.86 7.83 -7.09
CA LYS A 214 -20.66 8.08 -8.53
C LYS A 214 -19.57 9.14 -8.73
N VAL A 215 -18.54 8.78 -9.51
CA VAL A 215 -17.42 9.64 -9.94
C VAL A 215 -17.84 10.52 -11.10
#